data_AF-A0A4V3P467-F1
#
_entry.id   AF-A0A4V3P467-F1
#
_cell.length_a   1.000
_cell.length_b   1.000
_cell.length_c   1.000
_cell.angle_alpha   90.00
_cell.angle_beta   90.00
_cell.angle_gamma   90.00
#
_symmetry.space_group_name_H-M   'P 1'
#
loop_
_entity.id
_entity.type
_entity.pdbx_description
1 polymer ?
#
loop_
_entity_poly.entity_id
_entity_poly.type
_entity_poly.pdbx_seq_one_letter_code
_entity_poly.pdbx_strand_id
1 'polypeptide(L)'
;GPKSDGTIPEDQKEILLKIGKWLEVNGDAIYGTRYWKAFGEGPTEVKKGHHSEGSNQGFTSKDIRFTSKGNKLYAIVLDWPEHGKVNIASLAKNAEHAKNLDISEVHVLGSGESIEWSQNNEGLVVNMPKERPCDFAFTIVLTL
;
A
#
# COMPACT_ATOMS: atom_id res chain seq x y z
N GLY A 1 15.37 -21.43 -4.39
CA GLY A 1 14.85 -22.80 -4.60
C GLY A 1 15.45 -23.73 -3.57
N PRO A 2 14.79 -24.88 -3.27
CA PRO A 2 15.31 -25.88 -2.33
C PRO A 2 16.71 -26.37 -2.70
N LYS A 3 17.46 -26.83 -1.71
CA LYS A 3 18.76 -27.50 -1.90
C LYS A 3 18.56 -28.87 -2.55
N SER A 4 19.65 -29.48 -3.01
CA SER A 4 19.63 -30.83 -3.62
C SER A 4 19.14 -31.92 -2.66
N ASP A 5 19.24 -31.70 -1.35
CA ASP A 5 18.72 -32.60 -0.31
C ASP A 5 17.23 -32.36 0.02
N GLY A 6 16.57 -31.43 -0.68
CA GLY A 6 15.17 -31.08 -0.50
C GLY A 6 14.90 -30.05 0.61
N THR A 7 15.91 -29.61 1.36
CA THR A 7 15.72 -28.59 2.41
C THR A 7 15.56 -27.19 1.82
N ILE A 8 14.74 -26.34 2.45
CA ILE A 8 14.62 -24.93 2.09
C ILE A 8 15.74 -24.15 2.80
N PRO A 9 16.56 -23.37 2.09
CA PRO A 9 17.53 -22.47 2.70
C PRO A 9 16.89 -21.50 3.71
N GLU A 10 17.57 -21.24 4.83
CA GLU A 10 16.98 -20.47 5.93
C GLU A 10 16.66 -19.02 5.54
N ASP A 11 17.50 -18.39 4.72
CA ASP A 11 17.27 -17.06 4.16
C ASP A 11 15.97 -16.98 3.33
N GLN A 12 15.70 -17.99 2.50
CA GLN A 12 14.47 -18.07 1.72
C GLN A 12 13.24 -18.28 2.61
N LYS A 13 13.37 -19.14 3.63
CA LYS A 13 12.32 -19.39 4.61
C LYS A 13 12.00 -18.13 5.42
N GLU A 14 13.01 -17.39 5.88
CA GLU A 14 12.84 -16.12 6.58
C GLU A 14 12.06 -15.10 5.74
N ILE A 15 12.39 -14.98 4.45
CA ILE A 15 11.67 -14.09 3.53
C ILE A 15 10.20 -14.51 3.39
N LEU A 16 9.93 -15.81 3.19
CA LEU A 16 8.56 -16.32 3.09
C LEU A 16 7.75 -16.07 4.37
N LEU A 17 8.38 -16.23 5.54
CA LEU A 17 7.73 -15.94 6.82
C LEU A 17 7.46 -14.43 7.00
N LYS A 18 8.36 -13.55 6.56
CA LYS A 18 8.13 -12.09 6.54
C LYS A 18 6.96 -11.71 5.64
N ILE A 19 6.85 -12.32 4.46
CA ILE A 19 5.70 -12.15 3.56
C ILE A 19 4.42 -12.62 4.25
N GLY A 20 4.44 -13.78 4.91
CA GLY A 20 3.31 -14.31 5.66
C GLY A 20 2.83 -13.35 6.75
N LYS A 21 3.74 -12.82 7.58
CA LYS A 21 3.42 -11.83 8.61
C LYS A 21 2.81 -10.55 8.03
N TRP A 22 3.31 -10.09 6.88
CA TRP A 22 2.75 -8.92 6.21
C TRP A 22 1.32 -9.18 5.71
N LEU A 23 1.08 -10.36 5.14
CA LEU A 23 -0.24 -10.79 4.66
C LEU A 23 -1.24 -11.04 5.79
N GLU A 24 -0.78 -11.39 6.99
CA GLU A 24 -1.65 -11.50 8.17
C GLU A 24 -2.30 -10.15 8.52
N VAL A 25 -1.56 -9.06 8.36
CA VAL A 25 -2.06 -7.69 8.61
C VAL A 25 -2.79 -7.11 7.38
N ASN A 26 -2.22 -7.27 6.19
CA ASN A 26 -2.66 -6.58 4.97
C ASN A 26 -3.46 -7.46 3.99
N GLY A 27 -3.72 -8.72 4.35
CA GLY A 27 -4.32 -9.72 3.46
C GLY A 27 -5.68 -9.31 2.89
N ASP A 28 -6.46 -8.52 3.63
CA ASP A 28 -7.74 -7.97 3.18
C ASP A 28 -7.61 -7.07 1.94
N ALA A 29 -6.46 -6.40 1.77
CA ALA A 29 -6.15 -5.57 0.61
C ALA A 29 -5.67 -6.38 -0.61
N ILE A 30 -5.43 -7.69 -0.44
CA ILE A 30 -4.89 -8.57 -1.50
C ILE A 30 -5.90 -9.63 -1.88
N TYR A 31 -6.40 -10.40 -0.91
CA TYR A 31 -7.22 -11.57 -1.17
C TYR A 31 -8.66 -11.22 -1.55
N GLY A 32 -9.04 -11.63 -2.76
CA GLY A 32 -10.37 -11.40 -3.30
C GLY A 32 -10.63 -9.97 -3.78
N THR A 33 -9.60 -9.12 -3.84
CA THR A 33 -9.70 -7.76 -4.37
C THR A 33 -9.67 -7.77 -5.91
N ARG A 34 -9.90 -6.60 -6.50
CA ARG A 34 -9.77 -6.31 -7.94
C ARG A 34 -8.94 -5.05 -8.13
N TYR A 35 -8.48 -4.82 -9.36
CA TYR A 35 -7.86 -3.55 -9.72
C TYR A 35 -8.86 -2.40 -9.51
N TRP A 36 -8.34 -1.22 -9.18
CA TRP A 36 -9.12 0.02 -9.18
C TRP A 36 -8.86 0.81 -10.47
N LYS A 37 -9.56 1.93 -10.67
CA LYS A 37 -9.47 2.78 -11.88
C LYS A 37 -8.03 3.19 -12.20
N ALA A 38 -7.22 3.44 -11.16
CA ALA A 38 -5.77 3.60 -11.25
C ALA A 38 -5.07 2.42 -10.58
N PHE A 39 -3.97 1.93 -11.15
CA PHE A 39 -3.18 0.84 -10.55
C PHE A 39 -2.33 1.33 -9.37
N GLY A 40 -1.94 2.60 -9.39
CA GLY A 40 -1.04 3.20 -8.40
C GLY A 40 -0.56 4.58 -8.82
N GLU A 41 0.23 5.19 -7.95
CA GLU A 41 0.93 6.46 -8.17
C GLU A 41 2.33 6.38 -7.53
N GLY A 42 3.14 7.41 -7.79
CA GLY A 42 4.45 7.57 -7.19
C GLY A 42 5.57 7.89 -8.18
N PRO A 43 6.71 8.38 -7.67
CA PRO A 43 7.84 8.80 -8.48
C PRO A 43 8.72 7.62 -8.94
N THR A 44 8.60 6.44 -8.31
CA THR A 44 9.53 5.34 -8.54
C THR A 44 9.16 4.59 -9.81
N GLU A 45 9.92 4.83 -10.88
CA GLU A 45 9.81 4.09 -12.13
C GLU A 45 10.57 2.76 -12.04
N VAL A 46 9.86 1.66 -12.30
CA VAL A 46 10.48 0.34 -12.43
C VAL A 46 11.16 0.27 -13.79
N LYS A 47 12.49 0.18 -13.82
CA LYS A 47 13.24 0.05 -15.07
C LYS A 47 12.88 -1.26 -15.76
N LYS A 48 12.42 -1.18 -17.00
CA LYS A 48 12.07 -2.34 -17.84
C LYS A 48 13.33 -2.89 -18.52
N GLY A 49 13.57 -4.21 -18.44
CA GLY A 49 14.70 -4.90 -19.08
C GLY A 49 15.05 -6.21 -18.39
N HIS A 50 15.86 -7.08 -19.03
CA HIS A 50 16.37 -8.29 -18.37
C HIS A 50 17.29 -7.91 -17.20
N HIS A 51 16.97 -8.38 -15.98
CA HIS A 51 17.78 -8.21 -14.78
C HIS A 51 18.03 -6.76 -14.31
N SER A 52 17.09 -5.84 -14.55
CA SER A 52 17.20 -4.43 -14.09
C SER A 52 16.86 -4.22 -12.61
N GLU A 53 16.37 -5.25 -11.89
CA GLU A 53 15.87 -5.15 -10.51
C GLU A 53 16.91 -4.60 -9.52
N GLY A 54 18.19 -4.96 -9.67
CA GLY A 54 19.28 -4.47 -8.82
C GLY A 54 19.61 -2.97 -8.97
N SER A 55 18.97 -2.28 -9.92
CA SER A 55 19.18 -0.86 -10.21
C SER A 55 17.94 0.02 -9.91
N ASN A 56 16.88 -0.58 -9.37
CA ASN A 56 15.69 0.15 -8.95
C ASN A 56 15.99 0.92 -7.66
N GLN A 57 15.53 2.18 -7.62
CA GLN A 57 15.55 2.95 -6.39
C GLN A 57 14.57 2.33 -5.38
N GLY A 58 14.85 2.50 -4.09
CA GLY A 58 13.90 2.13 -3.04
C GLY A 58 12.59 2.89 -3.22
N PHE A 59 11.47 2.23 -2.95
CA PHE A 59 10.17 2.89 -2.93
C PHE A 59 10.13 3.97 -1.85
N THR A 60 9.22 4.91 -2.03
CA THR A 60 8.96 6.02 -1.12
C THR A 60 7.52 5.95 -0.63
N SER A 61 7.19 6.75 0.38
CA SER A 61 5.81 6.93 0.86
C SER A 61 4.87 7.61 -0.16
N LYS A 62 5.40 8.07 -1.29
CA LYS A 62 4.62 8.57 -2.43
C LYS A 62 4.26 7.44 -3.41
N ASP A 63 4.89 6.28 -3.29
CA ASP A 63 4.57 5.12 -4.11
C ASP A 63 3.40 4.38 -3.47
N ILE A 64 2.25 4.39 -4.15
CA ILE A 64 1.00 3.81 -3.66
C ILE A 64 0.48 2.84 -4.71
N ARG A 65 -0.07 1.71 -4.27
CA ARG A 65 -0.78 0.74 -5.12
C ARG A 65 -2.21 0.59 -4.67
N PHE A 66 -3.12 0.46 -5.63
CA PHE A 66 -4.55 0.40 -5.33
C PHE A 66 -5.16 -0.96 -5.64
N THR A 67 -6.02 -1.42 -4.73
CA THR A 67 -6.94 -2.53 -4.96
C THR A 67 -8.32 -2.17 -4.40
N SER A 68 -9.37 -2.86 -4.84
CA SER A 68 -10.74 -2.61 -4.36
C SER A 68 -11.50 -3.90 -4.07
N LYS A 69 -12.45 -3.85 -3.12
CA LYS A 69 -13.32 -4.97 -2.77
C LYS A 69 -14.64 -4.45 -2.21
N GLY A 70 -15.75 -4.71 -2.91
CA GLY A 70 -17.04 -4.15 -2.55
C GLY A 70 -16.99 -2.62 -2.57
N ASN A 71 -17.38 -1.98 -1.46
CA ASN A 71 -17.29 -0.53 -1.28
C ASN A 71 -15.99 -0.07 -0.62
N LYS A 72 -14.97 -0.93 -0.52
CA LYS A 72 -13.66 -0.57 0.03
C LYS A 72 -12.64 -0.32 -1.09
N LEU A 73 -11.92 0.78 -0.97
CA LEU A 73 -10.69 1.05 -1.71
C LEU A 73 -9.51 0.90 -0.76
N TYR A 74 -8.46 0.22 -1.20
CA TYR A 74 -7.24 0.02 -0.44
C TYR A 74 -6.11 0.78 -1.13
N ALA A 75 -5.42 1.62 -0.37
CA ALA A 75 -4.23 2.34 -0.80
C ALA A 75 -3.03 1.79 -0.02
N ILE A 76 -2.20 1.01 -0.71
CA ILE A 76 -1.02 0.34 -0.14
C ILE A 76 0.19 1.22 -0.38
N VAL A 77 0.63 1.90 0.68
CA VAL A 77 1.76 2.84 0.68
C VAL A 77 3.05 2.06 0.85
N LEU A 78 3.96 2.12 -0.12
CA LEU A 78 5.09 1.18 -0.21
C LEU A 78 6.25 1.49 0.76
N ASP A 79 6.26 2.67 1.37
CA ASP A 79 7.18 3.02 2.45
C ASP A 79 6.54 3.99 3.46
N TRP A 80 7.12 4.09 4.66
CA TRP A 80 6.57 4.89 5.74
C TRP A 80 6.79 6.39 5.51
N PRO A 81 5.80 7.27 5.71
CA PRO A 81 6.01 8.70 5.55
C PRO A 81 6.83 9.29 6.70
N GLU A 82 7.91 10.00 6.36
CA GLU A 82 8.81 10.65 7.33
C GLU A 82 8.09 11.65 8.25
N HIS A 83 7.04 12.31 7.75
CA HIS A 83 6.24 13.30 8.49
C HIS A 83 4.89 12.76 8.97
N GLY A 84 4.69 11.43 8.94
CA GLY A 84 3.45 10.81 9.41
C GLY A 84 2.22 11.15 8.57
N LYS A 85 2.40 11.66 7.34
CA LYS A 85 1.29 12.02 6.44
C LYS A 85 1.49 11.43 5.06
N VAL A 86 0.41 10.93 4.49
CA VAL A 86 0.34 10.47 3.09
C VAL A 86 -0.63 11.36 2.34
N ASN A 87 -0.24 11.81 1.15
CA ASN A 87 -1.17 12.46 0.22
C ASN A 87 -1.45 11.49 -0.93
N ILE A 88 -2.71 11.11 -1.10
CA ILE A 88 -3.17 10.23 -2.19
C ILE A 88 -3.72 11.11 -3.31
N ALA A 89 -2.88 11.43 -4.29
CA ALA A 89 -3.18 12.41 -5.33
C ALA A 89 -4.32 11.97 -6.26
N SER A 90 -4.41 10.65 -6.53
CA SER A 90 -5.48 10.03 -7.31
C SER A 90 -6.88 10.23 -6.72
N LEU A 91 -6.94 10.63 -5.44
CA LEU A 91 -8.18 10.92 -4.71
C LEU A 91 -8.42 12.43 -4.52
N ALA A 92 -7.75 13.30 -5.27
CA ALA A 92 -8.06 14.73 -5.25
C ALA A 92 -9.53 14.97 -5.65
N LYS A 93 -10.18 15.99 -5.08
CA LYS A 93 -11.62 16.25 -5.22
C LYS A 93 -12.11 16.32 -6.68
N ASN A 94 -11.25 16.78 -7.59
CA ASN A 94 -11.55 16.92 -9.02
C ASN A 94 -10.82 15.91 -9.91
N ALA A 95 -10.08 14.95 -9.34
CA ALA A 95 -9.39 13.92 -10.10
C ALA A 95 -10.38 13.04 -10.84
N GLU A 96 -10.05 12.64 -12.06
CA GLU A 96 -10.90 11.82 -12.93
C GLU A 96 -11.40 10.54 -12.23
N HIS A 97 -10.52 9.87 -11.49
CA HIS A 97 -10.82 8.62 -10.82
C HIS A 97 -11.65 8.81 -9.53
N ALA A 98 -11.58 9.99 -8.92
CA ALA A 98 -12.27 10.36 -7.68
C ALA A 98 -13.66 10.96 -7.92
N LYS A 99 -14.03 11.26 -9.17
CA LYS A 99 -15.38 11.74 -9.50
C LYS A 99 -16.42 10.73 -8.99
N ASN A 100 -17.33 11.23 -8.14
CA ASN A 100 -18.41 10.47 -7.49
C ASN A 100 -17.95 9.45 -6.44
N LEU A 101 -16.75 9.58 -5.87
CA LEU A 101 -16.39 8.87 -4.65
C LEU A 101 -16.75 9.71 -3.44
N ASP A 102 -17.59 9.16 -2.57
CA ASP A 102 -17.89 9.74 -1.27
C ASP A 102 -17.17 8.93 -0.19
N ILE A 103 -16.09 9.48 0.35
CA ILE A 103 -15.27 8.77 1.35
C ILE A 103 -15.93 8.97 2.70
N SER A 104 -16.52 7.91 3.27
CA SER A 104 -17.20 8.00 4.57
C SER A 104 -16.28 7.72 5.75
N GLU A 105 -15.21 6.95 5.54
CA GLU A 105 -14.32 6.48 6.59
C GLU A 105 -12.92 6.19 6.04
N VAL A 106 -11.90 6.44 6.88
CA VAL A 106 -10.51 6.06 6.61
C VAL A 106 -9.92 5.40 7.86
N HIS A 107 -9.26 4.26 7.70
CA HIS A 107 -8.47 3.61 8.75
C HIS A 107 -7.22 2.95 8.17
N VAL A 108 -6.30 2.51 9.04
CA VAL A 108 -5.08 1.79 8.64
C VAL A 108 -5.14 0.37 9.17
N LEU A 109 -4.92 -0.62 8.29
CA LEU A 109 -4.92 -2.03 8.70
C LEU A 109 -3.84 -2.30 9.74
N GLY A 110 -4.20 -3.08 10.77
CA GLY A 110 -3.31 -3.40 11.90
C GLY A 110 -3.18 -2.27 12.93
N SER A 111 -3.84 -1.13 12.75
CA SER A 111 -3.90 -0.06 13.75
C SER A 111 -5.31 0.07 14.34
N GLY A 112 -5.37 0.31 15.66
CA GLY A 112 -6.60 0.68 16.36
C GLY A 112 -6.76 2.19 16.56
N GLU A 113 -5.83 3.01 16.04
CA GLU A 113 -5.89 4.47 16.17
C GLU A 113 -6.97 5.06 15.26
N SER A 114 -7.66 6.09 15.75
CA SER A 114 -8.54 6.91 14.92
C SER A 114 -7.70 7.76 13.96
N ILE A 115 -7.99 7.66 12.66
CA ILE A 115 -7.21 8.30 11.62
C ILE A 115 -7.87 9.61 11.19
N GLU A 116 -7.14 10.72 11.34
CA GLU A 116 -7.55 12.02 10.80
C GLU A 116 -7.21 12.12 9.32
N TRP A 117 -8.14 12.65 8.53
CA TRP A 117 -7.96 12.80 7.09
C TRP A 117 -8.74 13.99 6.54
N SER A 118 -8.33 14.49 5.38
CA SER A 118 -9.07 15.54 4.65
C SER A 118 -8.85 15.40 3.15
N GLN A 119 -9.91 15.63 2.36
CA GLN A 119 -9.84 15.63 0.90
C GLN A 119 -9.81 17.07 0.38
N ASN A 120 -8.83 17.40 -0.46
CA ASN A 120 -8.66 18.71 -1.07
C ASN A 120 -8.40 18.59 -2.58
N ASN A 121 -7.99 19.68 -3.23
CA ASN A 121 -7.73 19.71 -4.67
C ASN A 121 -6.41 19.01 -5.09
N GLU A 122 -5.54 18.70 -4.14
CA GLU A 122 -4.25 18.05 -4.35
C GLU A 122 -4.29 16.54 -4.04
N GLY A 123 -5.24 16.09 -3.23
CA GLY A 123 -5.40 14.68 -2.89
C GLY A 123 -6.24 14.44 -1.64
N LEU A 124 -6.23 13.18 -1.19
CA LEU A 124 -6.65 12.81 0.16
C LEU A 124 -5.42 12.80 1.08
N VAL A 125 -5.38 13.72 2.04
CA VAL A 125 -4.33 13.79 3.06
C VAL A 125 -4.75 12.95 4.25
N VAL A 126 -3.95 11.95 4.61
CA VAL A 126 -4.20 11.01 5.71
C VAL A 126 -3.06 11.11 6.73
N ASN A 127 -3.40 11.32 8.00
CA ASN A 127 -2.46 11.29 9.12
C ASN A 127 -2.25 9.82 9.54
N MET A 128 -1.08 9.26 9.26
CA MET A 128 -0.74 7.89 9.60
C MET A 128 -0.69 7.70 11.13
N PRO A 129 -0.96 6.47 11.62
CA PRO A 129 -0.85 6.14 13.05
C PRO A 129 0.57 6.42 13.57
N LYS A 130 0.69 6.62 14.89
CA LYS A 130 1.98 6.90 15.53
C LYS A 130 2.93 5.72 15.44
N GLU A 131 2.39 4.51 15.54
CA GLU A 131 3.13 3.27 15.44
C GLU A 131 2.89 2.58 14.11
N ARG A 132 3.95 1.94 13.59
CA ARG A 132 3.87 1.16 12.36
C ARG A 132 3.12 -0.14 12.66
N PRO A 133 2.04 -0.47 11.91
CA PRO A 133 1.29 -1.70 12.14
C PRO A 133 2.03 -2.96 11.67
N CYS A 134 3.05 -2.82 10.82
CA CYS A 134 3.89 -3.91 10.33
C CYS A 134 5.24 -3.36 9.79
N ASP A 135 6.12 -4.25 9.31
CA ASP A 135 7.48 -3.87 8.91
C ASP A 135 7.58 -3.24 7.51
N PHE A 136 6.67 -3.60 6.61
CA PHE A 136 6.69 -3.24 5.20
C PHE A 136 5.32 -2.78 4.75
N ALA A 137 5.24 -1.89 3.76
CA ALA A 137 4.05 -1.46 3.04
C ALA A 137 2.73 -1.35 3.84
N PHE A 138 2.17 -0.15 3.94
CA PHE A 138 1.13 0.18 4.90
C PHE A 138 -0.19 0.41 4.19
N THR A 139 -1.24 -0.30 4.59
CA THR A 139 -2.54 -0.20 3.92
C THR A 139 -3.46 0.79 4.61
N ILE A 140 -3.83 1.84 3.88
CA ILE A 140 -4.95 2.71 4.20
C ILE A 140 -6.20 2.14 3.54
N VAL A 141 -7.27 1.98 4.30
CA VAL A 141 -8.58 1.52 3.82
C VAL A 141 -9.51 2.72 3.79
N LEU A 142 -10.22 2.87 2.66
CA LEU A 142 -11.25 3.87 2.47
C LEU A 142 -12.58 3.17 2.26
N THR A 143 -13.60 3.57 3.03
CA THR A 143 -14.99 3.16 2.79
C THR A 143 -15.64 4.20 1.87
N LEU A 144 -16.20 3.71 0.76
CA LEU A 144 -16.90 4.47 -0.30
C LEU A 144 -18.42 4.30 -0.21
#